data_AF-A0A6N9R656-F1
#
_entry.id   AF-A0A6N9R656-F1
#
_cell.length_a   1.000
_cell.length_b   1.000
_cell.length_c   1.000
_cell.angle_alpha   90.00
_cell.angle_beta   90.00
_cell.angle_gamma   90.00
#
_symmetry.space_group_name_H-M   'P 1'
#
loop_
_entity.id
_entity.type
_entity.pdbx_description
1 polymer ?
#
loop_
_entity_poly.entity_id
_entity_poly.type
_entity_poly.pdbx_seq_one_letter_code
_entity_poly.pdbx_strand_id
1 'polypeptide(L)'
;MPGYSTVLPVGLLVSSARLLLEKHLGLVWVAGEISTFTRAASGHCYFNLKDTQAQVRCVFFRHKAQFADFALKDGLSVEVRATASIYEARGEFQLNVESIRLAGVGVLYERFARLKARLEAAGWFAAERKRSLPAFPRAVGIITSPRAAALRDVLTTLRVRWPSLSIVLYPSAVQGAGAPAEIAQAIRTANARAEVDVLLLCRGGGSIEDLWAFNEEAVAQAVYESALPIVSGVGHETDFTICDFVADVRAPTPTAAAARVAP
;
A
#
# COMPACT_ATOMS: atom_id res chain seq x y z
N MET A 1 -39.46 51.04 9.85
CA MET A 1 -38.35 51.46 8.96
C MET A 1 -38.20 50.39 7.88
N PRO A 2 -38.20 50.74 6.59
CA PRO A 2 -38.05 49.77 5.52
C PRO A 2 -36.62 49.22 5.56
N GLY A 3 -36.49 47.89 5.66
CA GLY A 3 -35.20 47.21 5.60
C GLY A 3 -34.61 47.38 4.21
N TYR A 4 -33.52 48.15 4.12
CA TYR A 4 -32.70 48.18 2.91
C TYR A 4 -32.20 46.75 2.64
N SER A 5 -32.62 46.18 1.52
CA SER A 5 -31.96 45.01 0.94
C SER A 5 -30.53 45.43 0.57
N THR A 6 -29.57 45.04 1.38
CA THR A 6 -28.15 45.34 1.17
C THR A 6 -27.72 44.74 -0.17
N VAL A 7 -27.40 45.60 -1.15
CA VAL A 7 -26.89 45.15 -2.46
C VAL A 7 -25.44 44.72 -2.28
N LEU A 8 -25.18 43.42 -2.41
CA LEU A 8 -23.85 42.82 -2.26
C LEU A 8 -23.09 42.86 -3.59
N PRO A 9 -21.85 43.39 -3.63
CA PRO A 9 -20.99 43.27 -4.81
C PRO A 9 -20.70 41.80 -5.14
N VAL A 10 -20.64 41.46 -6.43
CA VAL A 10 -20.41 40.07 -6.90
C VAL A 10 -19.14 39.47 -6.30
N GLY A 11 -18.03 40.22 -6.27
CA GLY A 11 -16.78 39.73 -5.68
C GLY A 11 -16.89 39.43 -4.18
N LEU A 12 -17.67 40.22 -3.44
CA LEU A 12 -17.91 40.01 -2.01
C LEU A 12 -18.84 38.82 -1.76
N LEU A 13 -19.81 38.58 -2.64
CA LEU A 13 -20.65 37.38 -2.61
C LEU A 13 -19.81 36.11 -2.84
N VAL A 14 -18.97 36.10 -3.88
CA VAL A 14 -18.14 34.93 -4.24
C VAL A 14 -17.12 34.62 -3.15
N SER A 15 -16.43 35.63 -2.62
CA SER A 15 -15.46 35.42 -1.53
C SER A 15 -16.14 34.94 -0.23
N SER A 16 -17.33 35.47 0.08
CA SER A 16 -18.13 35.02 1.24
C SER A 16 -18.59 33.56 1.07
N ALA A 17 -19.05 33.18 -0.13
CA ALA A 17 -19.45 31.81 -0.44
C ALA A 17 -18.26 30.84 -0.33
N ARG A 18 -17.08 31.23 -0.85
CA ARG A 18 -15.84 30.45 -0.72
C ARG A 18 -15.50 30.20 0.75
N LEU A 19 -15.50 31.25 1.58
CA LEU A 19 -15.17 31.14 3.00
C LEU A 19 -16.15 30.25 3.76
N LEU A 20 -17.46 30.35 3.47
CA LEU A 20 -18.46 29.49 4.08
C LEU A 20 -18.25 28.02 3.71
N LEU A 21 -18.00 27.76 2.44
CA LEU A 21 -17.77 26.42 1.90
C LEU A 21 -16.51 25.78 2.51
N GLU A 22 -15.38 26.50 2.47
CA GLU A 22 -14.11 26.03 3.03
C GLU A 22 -14.22 25.76 4.54
N LYS A 23 -14.94 26.63 5.28
CA LYS A 23 -15.13 26.47 6.73
C LYS A 23 -16.03 25.28 7.09
N HIS A 24 -17.08 25.01 6.32
CA HIS A 24 -18.05 23.97 6.66
C HIS A 24 -17.64 22.58 6.19
N LEU A 25 -17.07 22.47 4.99
CA LEU A 25 -16.64 21.18 4.45
C LEU A 25 -15.24 20.81 4.92
N GLY A 26 -14.33 21.77 5.05
CA GLY A 26 -12.95 21.49 5.42
C GLY A 26 -12.27 20.51 4.47
N LEU A 27 -11.44 19.63 5.04
CA LEU A 27 -10.70 18.61 4.32
C LEU A 27 -11.45 17.28 4.32
N VAL A 28 -11.85 16.81 3.13
CA VAL A 28 -12.69 15.61 2.98
C VAL A 28 -12.13 14.65 1.94
N TRP A 29 -12.55 13.39 2.03
CA TRP A 29 -12.35 12.39 0.97
C TRP A 29 -13.56 12.37 0.04
N VAL A 30 -13.30 12.40 -1.26
CA VAL A 30 -14.33 12.35 -2.31
C VAL A 30 -13.98 11.22 -3.28
N ALA A 31 -14.91 10.31 -3.49
CA ALA A 31 -14.75 9.20 -4.43
C ALA A 31 -15.34 9.56 -5.80
N GLY A 32 -14.71 9.07 -6.87
CA GLY A 32 -15.26 9.18 -8.22
C GLY A 32 -14.28 8.70 -9.29
N GLU A 33 -14.70 8.81 -10.54
CA GLU A 33 -13.87 8.48 -11.70
C GLU A 33 -13.20 9.74 -12.27
N ILE A 34 -11.92 9.65 -12.61
CA ILE A 34 -11.19 10.70 -13.32
C ILE A 34 -11.70 10.78 -14.76
N SER A 35 -12.00 12.00 -15.19
CA SER A 35 -12.35 12.31 -16.57
C SER A 35 -11.70 13.62 -17.01
N THR A 36 -11.47 13.81 -18.31
CA THR A 36 -10.88 15.04 -18.88
C THR A 36 -9.54 15.41 -18.27
N PHE A 37 -8.71 14.42 -17.93
CA PHE A 37 -7.40 14.62 -17.34
C PHE A 37 -6.47 15.37 -18.29
N THR A 38 -5.89 16.45 -17.79
CA THR A 38 -4.93 17.29 -18.49
C THR A 38 -3.78 17.65 -17.55
N ARG A 39 -2.55 17.47 -18.02
CA ARG A 39 -1.35 17.93 -17.30
C ARG A 39 -0.81 19.18 -17.99
N ALA A 40 -0.80 20.30 -17.27
CA ALA A 40 -0.27 21.55 -17.79
C ALA A 40 1.27 21.51 -17.86
N ALA A 41 1.86 22.37 -18.71
CA ALA A 41 3.31 22.51 -18.83
C ALA A 41 4.01 22.89 -17.50
N SER A 42 3.29 23.57 -16.60
CA SER A 42 3.74 23.87 -15.23
C SER A 42 3.81 22.64 -14.31
N GLY A 43 3.29 21.50 -14.74
CA GLY A 43 3.23 20.25 -13.98
C GLY A 43 2.01 20.09 -13.09
N HIS A 44 1.11 21.09 -13.04
CA HIS A 44 -0.20 20.96 -12.37
C HIS A 44 -1.11 20.03 -13.17
N CYS A 45 -1.87 19.20 -12.47
CA CYS A 45 -2.85 18.30 -13.05
C CYS A 45 -4.25 18.87 -12.84
N TYR A 46 -5.05 18.84 -13.89
CA TYR A 46 -6.45 19.25 -13.90
C TYR A 46 -7.28 18.08 -14.40
N PHE A 47 -8.38 17.76 -13.72
CA PHE A 47 -9.30 16.71 -14.14
C PHE A 47 -10.67 16.96 -13.53
N ASN A 48 -11.71 16.32 -14.08
CA ASN A 48 -13.01 16.25 -13.45
C ASN A 48 -13.14 14.92 -12.72
N LEU A 49 -13.61 14.98 -11.48
CA LEU A 49 -14.03 13.81 -10.72
C LEU A 49 -15.54 13.68 -10.86
N LYS A 50 -16.02 12.54 -11.35
CA LYS A 50 -17.46 12.29 -11.60
C LYS A 50 -17.95 11.03 -10.88
N ASP A 51 -19.22 11.02 -10.53
CA ASP A 51 -19.98 9.83 -10.15
C ASP A 51 -21.22 9.68 -11.05
N THR A 52 -22.22 8.91 -10.63
CA THR A 52 -23.46 8.72 -11.40
C THR A 52 -24.41 9.93 -11.38
N GLN A 53 -24.23 10.87 -10.44
CA GLN A 53 -25.13 11.99 -10.21
C GLN A 53 -24.51 13.36 -10.48
N ALA A 54 -23.19 13.51 -10.28
CA ALA A 54 -22.52 14.80 -10.29
C ALA A 54 -21.07 14.69 -10.82
N GLN A 55 -20.52 15.85 -11.18
CA GLN A 55 -19.09 15.99 -11.50
C GLN A 55 -18.54 17.29 -10.92
N VAL A 56 -17.26 17.31 -10.58
CA VAL A 56 -16.56 18.48 -10.04
C VAL A 56 -15.15 18.61 -10.61
N ARG A 57 -14.74 19.84 -10.91
CA ARG A 57 -13.38 20.15 -11.36
C ARG A 57 -12.39 20.03 -10.20
N CYS A 58 -11.30 19.32 -10.43
CA CYS A 58 -10.22 19.09 -9.49
C CYS A 58 -8.94 19.73 -9.99
N VAL A 59 -8.23 20.39 -9.06
CA VAL A 59 -6.90 20.95 -9.29
C VAL A 59 -5.93 20.22 -8.37
N PHE A 60 -4.91 19.59 -8.95
CA PHE A 60 -3.87 18.89 -8.21
C PHE A 60 -2.51 19.51 -8.48
N PHE A 61 -1.99 20.23 -7.49
CA PHE A 61 -0.78 21.02 -7.67
C PHE A 61 0.47 20.14 -7.82
N ARG A 62 1.40 20.52 -8.70
CA ARG A 62 2.64 19.78 -9.01
C ARG A 62 3.36 19.21 -7.78
N HIS A 63 3.54 20.04 -6.76
CA HIS A 63 4.27 19.66 -5.54
C HIS A 63 3.60 18.54 -4.76
N LYS A 64 2.28 18.36 -4.90
CA LYS A 64 1.53 17.23 -4.33
C LYS A 64 1.38 16.08 -5.34
N ALA A 65 1.16 16.41 -6.61
CA ALA A 65 0.96 15.44 -7.69
C ALA A 65 2.16 14.52 -7.95
N GLN A 66 3.37 14.97 -7.67
CA GLN A 66 4.58 14.15 -7.77
C GLN A 66 4.64 13.00 -6.76
N PHE A 67 3.83 13.05 -5.69
CA PHE A 67 3.76 12.00 -4.66
C PHE A 67 2.62 11.01 -4.91
N ALA A 68 1.96 11.06 -6.07
CA ALA A 68 0.99 10.03 -6.43
C ALA A 68 1.74 8.74 -6.83
N ASP A 69 1.38 7.63 -6.19
CA ASP A 69 2.01 6.31 -6.42
C ASP A 69 1.64 5.67 -7.77
N PHE A 70 0.81 6.34 -8.58
CA PHE A 70 0.32 5.85 -9.86
C PHE A 70 0.14 6.98 -10.88
N ALA A 71 0.19 6.61 -12.17
CA ALA A 71 -0.05 7.53 -13.26
C ALA A 71 -1.54 7.87 -13.37
N LEU A 72 -1.88 9.14 -13.18
CA LEU A 72 -3.23 9.66 -13.36
C LEU A 72 -3.63 9.61 -14.84
N LYS A 73 -4.79 9.02 -15.11
CA LYS A 73 -5.39 8.92 -16.45
C LYS A 73 -6.91 8.86 -16.34
N ASP A 74 -7.57 9.16 -17.44
CA ASP A 74 -9.03 9.03 -17.55
C ASP A 74 -9.50 7.59 -17.34
N GLY A 75 -10.68 7.44 -16.74
CA GLY A 75 -11.29 6.15 -16.42
C GLY A 75 -10.81 5.52 -15.12
N LEU A 76 -9.89 6.15 -14.38
CA LEU A 76 -9.49 5.65 -13.06
C LEU A 76 -10.53 5.99 -12.02
N SER A 77 -11.02 4.98 -11.31
CA SER A 77 -11.77 5.16 -10.06
C SER A 77 -10.79 5.49 -8.93
N VAL A 78 -10.96 6.66 -8.32
CA VAL A 78 -10.07 7.21 -7.30
C VAL A 78 -10.85 7.78 -6.12
N GLU A 79 -10.15 7.91 -4.99
CA GLU A 79 -10.56 8.72 -3.86
C GLU A 79 -9.56 9.87 -3.73
N VAL A 80 -10.04 11.11 -3.77
CA VAL A 80 -9.22 12.31 -3.59
C VAL A 80 -9.48 12.88 -2.21
N ARG A 81 -8.40 13.19 -1.48
CA ARG A 81 -8.47 14.03 -0.29
C ARG A 81 -8.35 15.47 -0.75
N ALA A 82 -9.38 16.28 -0.55
CA ALA A 82 -9.43 17.63 -1.11
C ALA A 82 -10.16 18.62 -0.20
N THR A 83 -9.86 19.89 -0.39
CA THR A 83 -10.66 21.00 0.16
C THR A 83 -11.57 21.53 -0.94
N ALA A 84 -12.86 21.68 -0.60
CA ALA A 84 -13.82 22.31 -1.49
C ALA A 84 -13.60 23.83 -1.47
N SER A 85 -13.47 24.45 -2.64
CA SER A 85 -13.23 25.88 -2.80
C SER A 85 -13.96 26.44 -4.03
N ILE A 86 -13.89 27.75 -4.22
CA ILE A 86 -14.45 28.46 -5.36
C ILE A 86 -13.32 29.25 -6.03
N TYR A 87 -13.15 29.08 -7.33
CA TYR A 87 -12.23 29.91 -8.11
C TYR A 87 -12.79 31.32 -8.27
N GLU A 88 -12.33 32.25 -7.43
CA GLU A 88 -12.92 33.57 -7.26
C GLU A 88 -13.07 34.36 -8.58
N ALA A 89 -12.12 34.22 -9.50
CA ALA A 89 -12.16 34.93 -10.78
C ALA A 89 -13.32 34.51 -11.71
N ARG A 90 -13.89 33.30 -11.51
CA ARG A 90 -14.99 32.78 -12.32
C ARG A 90 -16.20 32.31 -11.50
N GLY A 91 -16.11 32.30 -10.18
CA GLY A 91 -17.14 31.74 -9.31
C GLY A 91 -17.36 30.23 -9.49
N GLU A 92 -16.38 29.51 -10.05
CA GLU A 92 -16.51 28.08 -10.33
C GLU A 92 -16.18 27.23 -9.08
N PHE A 93 -17.04 26.27 -8.76
CA PHE A 93 -16.78 25.29 -7.70
C PHE A 93 -15.67 24.31 -8.11
N GLN A 94 -14.69 24.11 -7.24
CA GLN A 94 -13.57 23.21 -7.50
C GLN A 94 -13.08 22.51 -6.23
N LEU A 95 -12.42 21.37 -6.42
CA LEU A 95 -11.69 20.66 -5.38
C LEU A 95 -10.18 20.92 -5.52
N ASN A 96 -9.57 21.44 -4.46
CA ASN A 96 -8.10 21.52 -4.36
C ASN A 96 -7.60 20.21 -3.75
N VAL A 97 -7.01 19.35 -4.58
CA VAL A 97 -6.58 18.01 -4.20
C VAL A 97 -5.29 18.08 -3.39
N GLU A 98 -5.30 17.43 -2.23
CA GLU A 98 -4.16 17.25 -1.34
C GLU A 98 -3.44 15.93 -1.59
N SER A 99 -4.21 14.84 -1.71
CA SER A 99 -3.69 13.50 -2.01
C SER A 99 -4.73 12.71 -2.80
N ILE A 100 -4.28 11.68 -3.50
CA ILE A 100 -5.14 10.82 -4.32
C ILE A 100 -4.74 9.36 -4.12
N ARG A 101 -5.73 8.46 -4.06
CA ARG A 101 -5.54 7.00 -4.02
C ARG A 101 -6.53 6.33 -4.95
N LEU A 102 -6.28 5.10 -5.39
CA LEU A 102 -7.26 4.32 -6.13
C LEU A 102 -8.48 4.03 -5.25
N ALA A 103 -9.68 4.05 -5.85
CA ALA A 103 -10.90 3.73 -5.12
C ALA A 103 -10.86 2.28 -4.65
N GLY A 104 -11.34 2.01 -3.43
CA GLY A 104 -11.29 0.68 -2.81
C GLY A 104 -10.06 0.42 -1.94
N VAL A 105 -8.99 1.23 -2.07
CA VAL A 105 -7.86 1.23 -1.12
C VAL A 105 -8.33 1.55 0.31
N GLY A 106 -9.36 2.39 0.48
CA GLY A 106 -9.94 2.69 1.79
C GLY A 106 -10.49 1.45 2.50
N VAL A 107 -11.21 0.60 1.77
CA VAL A 107 -11.76 -0.66 2.30
C VAL A 107 -10.65 -1.64 2.65
N LEU A 108 -9.61 -1.73 1.81
CA LEU A 108 -8.43 -2.54 2.10
C LEU A 108 -7.70 -2.01 3.34
N TYR A 109 -7.49 -0.70 3.47
CA TYR A 109 -6.87 -0.12 4.65
C TYR A 109 -7.67 -0.37 5.93
N GLU A 110 -9.00 -0.22 5.89
CA GLU A 110 -9.87 -0.54 7.02
C GLU A 110 -9.79 -2.02 7.41
N ARG A 111 -9.78 -2.93 6.43
CA ARG A 111 -9.61 -4.37 6.67
C ARG A 111 -8.25 -4.66 7.31
N PHE A 112 -7.19 -4.06 6.79
CA PHE A 112 -5.84 -4.18 7.33
C PHE A 112 -5.77 -3.67 8.77
N ALA A 113 -6.28 -2.47 9.04
CA ALA A 113 -6.27 -1.87 10.37
C ALA A 113 -7.05 -2.72 11.39
N ARG A 114 -8.23 -3.23 10.99
CA ARG A 114 -9.06 -4.10 11.82
C ARG A 114 -8.36 -5.42 12.13
N LEU A 115 -7.76 -6.06 11.12
CA LEU A 115 -7.03 -7.31 11.32
C LEU A 115 -5.78 -7.11 12.18
N LYS A 116 -5.00 -6.07 11.89
CA LYS A 116 -3.81 -5.70 12.68
C LYS A 116 -4.17 -5.55 14.15
N ALA A 117 -5.17 -4.74 14.48
CA ALA A 117 -5.58 -4.51 15.86
C ALA A 117 -6.01 -5.80 16.56
N ARG A 118 -6.73 -6.69 15.88
CA ARG A 118 -7.16 -7.98 16.45
C ARG A 118 -5.98 -8.92 16.72
N LEU A 119 -5.07 -9.07 15.76
CA LEU A 119 -3.90 -9.95 15.92
C LEU A 119 -2.90 -9.40 16.95
N GLU A 120 -2.75 -8.07 17.01
CA GLU A 120 -1.97 -7.38 18.04
C GLU A 120 -2.53 -7.65 19.44
N ALA A 121 -3.85 -7.50 19.62
CA ALA A 121 -4.52 -7.83 20.87
C ALA A 121 -4.42 -9.32 21.25
N ALA A 122 -4.34 -10.21 20.25
CA ALA A 122 -4.08 -11.63 20.45
C ALA A 122 -2.59 -11.97 20.73
N GLY A 123 -1.70 -10.97 20.74
CA GLY A 123 -0.27 -11.17 21.02
C GLY A 123 0.51 -11.81 19.88
N TRP A 124 0.02 -11.71 18.64
CA TRP A 124 0.71 -12.29 17.47
C TRP A 124 1.99 -11.55 17.09
N PHE A 125 2.12 -10.29 17.51
CA PHE A 125 3.28 -9.44 17.19
C PHE A 125 4.28 -9.34 18.35
N ALA A 126 4.05 -10.08 19.45
CA ALA A 126 4.88 -10.04 20.66
C ALA A 126 6.35 -10.37 20.33
N ALA A 127 7.28 -9.54 20.81
CA ALA A 127 8.69 -9.67 20.51
C ALA A 127 9.29 -10.96 21.09
N GLU A 128 8.77 -11.42 22.23
CA GLU A 128 9.21 -12.61 22.96
C GLU A 128 8.94 -13.91 22.19
N ARG A 129 8.02 -13.87 21.22
CA ARG A 129 7.73 -15.01 20.33
C ARG A 129 8.71 -15.11 19.17
N LYS A 130 9.29 -13.99 18.74
CA LYS A 130 10.10 -13.91 17.54
C LYS A 130 11.40 -14.68 17.74
N ARG A 131 11.66 -15.63 16.86
CA ARG A 131 12.83 -16.50 16.89
C ARG A 131 14.06 -15.76 16.36
N SER A 132 15.21 -15.99 16.98
CA SER A 132 16.48 -15.53 16.44
C SER A 132 16.82 -16.27 15.15
N LEU A 133 17.37 -15.57 14.17
CA LEU A 133 17.88 -16.19 12.95
C LEU A 133 19.10 -17.07 13.26
N PRO A 134 19.25 -18.24 12.59
CA PRO A 134 20.49 -19.01 12.67
C PRO A 134 21.67 -18.16 12.19
N ALA A 135 22.76 -18.12 12.96
CA ALA A 135 23.95 -17.37 12.57
C ALA A 135 24.61 -17.95 11.31
N PHE A 136 24.55 -19.29 11.15
CA PHE A 136 25.13 -19.99 10.01
C PHE A 136 24.16 -21.07 9.49
N PRO A 137 23.11 -20.69 8.72
CA PRO A 137 22.18 -21.66 8.16
C PRO A 137 22.88 -22.56 7.15
N ARG A 138 22.56 -23.85 7.16
CA ARG A 138 23.02 -24.84 6.18
C ARG A 138 22.17 -24.78 4.91
N ALA A 139 20.87 -24.52 5.09
CA ALA A 139 19.92 -24.42 4.00
C ALA A 139 18.87 -23.32 4.23
N VAL A 140 18.51 -22.61 3.16
CA VAL A 140 17.48 -21.56 3.16
C VAL A 140 16.33 -21.95 2.25
N GLY A 141 15.12 -21.85 2.77
CA GLY A 141 13.89 -21.98 1.98
C GLY A 141 13.48 -20.62 1.44
N ILE A 142 13.13 -20.54 0.15
CA ILE A 142 12.59 -19.33 -0.47
C ILE A 142 11.14 -19.60 -0.87
N ILE A 143 10.22 -18.79 -0.37
CA ILE A 143 8.81 -18.82 -0.76
C ILE A 143 8.55 -17.60 -1.64
N THR A 144 8.40 -17.84 -2.94
CA THR A 144 8.09 -16.81 -3.94
C THR A 144 7.63 -17.43 -5.25
N SER A 145 7.23 -16.60 -6.21
CA SER A 145 6.88 -17.07 -7.55
C SER A 145 8.16 -17.40 -8.35
N PRO A 146 8.25 -18.57 -9.03
CA PRO A 146 9.38 -18.92 -9.88
C PRO A 146 9.67 -17.93 -11.01
N ARG A 147 8.66 -17.13 -11.40
CA ARG A 147 8.77 -16.13 -12.46
C ARG A 147 9.02 -14.71 -11.94
N ALA A 148 9.01 -14.49 -10.63
CA ALA A 148 9.20 -13.16 -10.06
C ALA A 148 10.66 -12.69 -10.16
N ALA A 149 10.84 -11.40 -10.45
CA ALA A 149 12.16 -10.76 -10.40
C ALA A 149 12.81 -10.90 -9.01
N ALA A 150 12.01 -10.81 -7.95
CA ALA A 150 12.44 -10.97 -6.56
C ALA A 150 13.23 -12.28 -6.31
N LEU A 151 12.87 -13.39 -6.97
CA LEU A 151 13.62 -14.63 -6.85
C LEU A 151 15.05 -14.47 -7.38
N ARG A 152 15.21 -13.82 -8.54
CA ARG A 152 16.53 -13.58 -9.15
C ARG A 152 17.39 -12.68 -8.26
N ASP A 153 16.79 -11.66 -7.64
CA ASP A 153 17.48 -10.74 -6.75
C ASP A 153 17.97 -11.43 -5.48
N VAL A 154 17.12 -12.27 -4.87
CA VAL A 154 17.47 -13.10 -3.71
C VAL A 154 18.59 -14.07 -4.07
N LEU A 155 18.43 -14.84 -5.15
CA LEU A 155 19.43 -15.83 -5.57
C LEU A 155 20.79 -15.20 -5.89
N THR A 156 20.80 -14.03 -6.55
CA THR A 156 22.03 -13.28 -6.83
C THR A 156 22.72 -12.86 -5.52
N THR A 157 21.95 -12.33 -4.57
CA THR A 157 22.48 -11.88 -3.28
C THR A 157 23.08 -13.03 -2.48
N LEU A 158 22.35 -14.15 -2.38
CA LEU A 158 22.83 -15.34 -1.67
C LEU A 158 24.08 -15.93 -2.34
N ARG A 159 24.12 -15.99 -3.68
CA ARG A 159 25.29 -16.48 -4.44
C ARG A 159 26.54 -15.65 -4.14
N VAL A 160 26.42 -14.33 -4.04
CA VAL A 160 27.55 -13.43 -3.81
C VAL A 160 28.05 -13.52 -2.37
N ARG A 161 27.13 -13.54 -1.40
CA ARG A 161 27.49 -13.52 0.03
C ARG A 161 27.88 -14.89 0.58
N TRP A 162 27.13 -15.93 0.18
CA TRP A 162 27.32 -17.28 0.68
C TRP A 162 27.12 -18.34 -0.43
N PRO A 163 28.13 -18.55 -1.29
CA PRO A 163 28.02 -19.45 -2.45
C PRO A 163 27.73 -20.92 -2.11
N SER A 164 28.12 -21.38 -0.91
CA SER A 164 27.95 -22.77 -0.46
C SER A 164 26.60 -23.05 0.22
N LEU A 165 25.72 -22.05 0.33
CA LEU A 165 24.43 -22.17 0.99
C LEU A 165 23.48 -23.02 0.14
N SER A 166 22.88 -24.05 0.74
CA SER A 166 21.84 -24.83 0.06
C SER A 166 20.56 -24.01 -0.03
N ILE A 167 19.92 -24.01 -1.21
CA ILE A 167 18.71 -23.23 -1.45
C ILE A 167 17.59 -24.16 -1.91
N VAL A 168 16.45 -24.08 -1.23
CA VAL A 168 15.24 -24.82 -1.58
C VAL A 168 14.15 -23.82 -1.96
N LEU A 169 13.62 -23.94 -3.18
CA LEU A 169 12.49 -23.11 -3.62
C LEU A 169 11.17 -23.82 -3.28
N TYR A 170 10.31 -23.12 -2.53
CA TYR A 170 8.92 -23.48 -2.32
C TYR A 170 8.06 -22.56 -3.20
N PRO A 171 7.70 -23.00 -4.43
CA PRO A 171 7.02 -22.14 -5.39
C PRO A 171 5.62 -21.79 -4.91
N SER A 172 5.26 -20.51 -4.98
CA SER A 172 3.93 -20.04 -4.62
C SER A 172 3.58 -18.78 -5.40
N ALA A 173 2.32 -18.63 -5.79
CA ALA A 173 1.80 -17.34 -6.23
C ALA A 173 1.91 -16.33 -5.08
N VAL A 174 2.46 -15.15 -5.40
CA VAL A 174 2.67 -14.05 -4.44
C VAL A 174 1.70 -12.89 -4.62
N GLN A 175 0.73 -13.04 -5.53
CA GLN A 175 -0.32 -12.07 -5.84
C GLN A 175 -1.54 -12.79 -6.43
N GLY A 176 -2.71 -12.18 -6.32
CA GLY A 176 -3.98 -12.72 -6.80
C GLY A 176 -4.71 -13.59 -5.75
N ALA A 177 -5.95 -13.97 -6.07
CA ALA A 177 -6.90 -14.56 -5.11
C ALA A 177 -6.45 -15.91 -4.52
N GLY A 178 -5.66 -16.71 -5.26
CA GLY A 178 -5.13 -17.99 -4.79
C GLY A 178 -3.86 -17.90 -3.95
N ALA A 179 -3.15 -16.76 -4.01
CA ALA A 179 -1.84 -16.59 -3.37
C ALA A 179 -1.84 -16.86 -1.85
N PRO A 180 -2.81 -16.36 -1.05
CA PRO A 180 -2.78 -16.60 0.39
C PRO A 180 -2.76 -18.08 0.78
N ALA A 181 -3.57 -18.90 0.11
CA ALA A 181 -3.66 -20.33 0.37
C ALA A 181 -2.38 -21.04 -0.06
N GLU A 182 -1.80 -20.67 -1.21
CA GLU A 182 -0.54 -21.23 -1.70
C GLU A 182 0.64 -20.87 -0.79
N ILE A 183 0.74 -19.61 -0.33
CA ILE A 183 1.81 -19.16 0.57
C ILE A 183 1.72 -19.93 1.89
N ALA A 184 0.52 -19.98 2.49
CA ALA A 184 0.30 -20.72 3.73
C ALA A 184 0.65 -22.20 3.58
N GLN A 185 0.31 -22.80 2.43
CA GLN A 185 0.67 -24.19 2.14
C GLN A 185 2.16 -24.40 1.92
N ALA A 186 2.86 -23.45 1.30
CA ALA A 186 4.31 -23.48 1.12
C ALA A 186 5.03 -23.43 2.48
N ILE A 187 4.59 -22.56 3.40
CA ILE A 187 5.13 -22.49 4.77
C ILE A 187 4.92 -23.82 5.50
N ARG A 188 3.70 -24.39 5.46
CA ARG A 188 3.41 -25.69 6.07
C ARG A 188 4.24 -26.81 5.47
N THR A 189 4.42 -26.81 4.15
CA THR A 189 5.23 -27.81 3.45
C THR A 189 6.70 -27.74 3.87
N ALA A 190 7.26 -26.53 3.98
CA ALA A 190 8.64 -26.35 4.44
C ALA A 190 8.83 -26.84 5.87
N ASN A 191 7.90 -26.50 6.78
CA ASN A 191 7.91 -27.01 8.15
C ASN A 191 7.79 -28.54 8.21
N ALA A 192 6.95 -29.15 7.38
CA ALA A 192 6.78 -30.59 7.34
C ALA A 192 8.00 -31.33 6.78
N ARG A 193 8.72 -30.75 5.82
CA ARG A 193 9.94 -31.34 5.25
C ARG A 193 11.16 -31.15 6.14
N ALA A 194 11.21 -30.05 6.90
CA ALA A 194 12.30 -29.73 7.84
C ALA A 194 13.71 -29.83 7.19
N GLU A 195 13.82 -29.45 5.91
CA GLU A 195 15.05 -29.54 5.11
C GLU A 195 15.82 -28.21 5.01
N VAL A 196 15.30 -27.15 5.65
CA VAL A 196 15.88 -25.80 5.70
C VAL A 196 15.88 -25.27 7.12
N ASP A 197 16.78 -24.32 7.41
CA ASP A 197 16.93 -23.75 8.75
C ASP A 197 16.19 -22.42 8.93
N VAL A 198 15.85 -21.74 7.83
CA VAL A 198 15.17 -20.44 7.81
C VAL A 198 14.41 -20.27 6.49
N LEU A 199 13.29 -19.55 6.54
CA LEU A 199 12.47 -19.22 5.38
C LEU A 199 12.59 -17.74 5.02
N LEU A 200 12.71 -17.47 3.73
CA LEU A 200 12.55 -16.14 3.13
C LEU A 200 11.20 -16.09 2.42
N LEU A 201 10.29 -15.24 2.91
CA LEU A 201 9.03 -14.96 2.23
C LEU A 201 9.16 -13.65 1.45
N CYS A 202 9.23 -13.74 0.12
CA CYS A 202 9.69 -12.62 -0.70
C CYS A 202 8.72 -12.25 -1.82
N ARG A 203 8.48 -10.95 -1.97
CA ARG A 203 7.80 -10.34 -3.12
C ARG A 203 8.34 -8.94 -3.35
N GLY A 204 8.47 -8.52 -4.61
CA GLY A 204 8.90 -7.16 -4.96
C GLY A 204 7.91 -6.08 -4.53
N GLY A 205 8.17 -4.82 -4.88
CA GLY A 205 7.24 -3.71 -4.67
C GLY A 205 6.01 -3.76 -5.58
N GLY A 206 4.98 -2.98 -5.21
CA GLY A 206 3.75 -2.80 -5.98
C GLY A 206 2.65 -2.22 -5.11
N SER A 207 1.42 -2.16 -5.62
CA SER A 207 0.33 -1.53 -4.88
C SER A 207 -0.12 -2.37 -3.67
N ILE A 208 -0.94 -1.79 -2.80
CA ILE A 208 -1.52 -2.51 -1.65
C ILE A 208 -2.34 -3.73 -2.10
N GLU A 209 -2.97 -3.66 -3.28
CA GLU A 209 -3.71 -4.77 -3.89
C GLU A 209 -2.75 -5.91 -4.28
N ASP A 210 -1.62 -5.59 -4.89
CA ASP A 210 -0.64 -6.61 -5.26
C ASP A 210 -0.01 -7.27 -4.03
N LEU A 211 0.15 -6.50 -2.95
CA LEU A 211 0.67 -6.94 -1.66
C LEU A 211 -0.38 -7.61 -0.77
N TRP A 212 -1.66 -7.60 -1.18
CA TRP A 212 -2.76 -7.94 -0.29
C TRP A 212 -2.71 -9.37 0.23
N ALA A 213 -2.11 -10.30 -0.55
CA ALA A 213 -1.95 -11.68 -0.13
C ALA A 213 -1.21 -11.84 1.21
N PHE A 214 -0.30 -10.91 1.54
CA PHE A 214 0.46 -10.90 2.79
C PHE A 214 -0.29 -10.23 3.96
N ASN A 215 -1.47 -9.66 3.68
CA ASN A 215 -2.39 -9.10 4.68
C ASN A 215 -3.52 -10.06 5.04
N GLU A 216 -3.56 -11.26 4.45
CA GLU A 216 -4.59 -12.26 4.76
C GLU A 216 -4.25 -13.05 6.03
N GLU A 217 -5.27 -13.30 6.86
CA GLU A 217 -5.10 -13.99 8.14
C GLU A 217 -4.53 -15.40 7.98
N ALA A 218 -4.87 -16.11 6.90
CA ALA A 218 -4.33 -17.44 6.64
C ALA A 218 -2.80 -17.46 6.50
N VAL A 219 -2.22 -16.40 5.91
CA VAL A 219 -0.76 -16.25 5.81
C VAL A 219 -0.18 -15.89 7.16
N ALA A 220 -0.79 -14.92 7.85
CA ALA A 220 -0.40 -14.54 9.21
C ALA A 220 -0.37 -15.76 10.15
N GLN A 221 -1.38 -16.63 10.06
CA GLN A 221 -1.49 -17.84 10.88
C GLN A 221 -0.38 -18.83 10.55
N ALA A 222 -0.13 -19.08 9.26
CA ALA A 222 0.94 -19.97 8.86
C ALA A 222 2.33 -19.48 9.30
N VAL A 223 2.58 -18.16 9.26
CA VAL A 223 3.81 -17.56 9.77
C VAL A 223 3.91 -17.72 11.29
N TYR A 224 2.83 -17.42 12.00
CA TYR A 224 2.73 -17.52 13.45
C TYR A 224 2.98 -18.95 13.97
N GLU A 225 2.44 -19.95 13.27
CA GLU A 225 2.55 -21.37 13.62
C GLU A 225 3.86 -22.03 13.14
N SER A 226 4.63 -21.36 12.28
CA SER A 226 5.89 -21.90 11.74
C SER A 226 6.87 -22.22 12.87
N ALA A 227 7.49 -23.40 12.83
CA ALA A 227 8.61 -23.78 13.68
C ALA A 227 9.95 -23.23 13.13
N LEU A 228 10.03 -23.07 11.80
CA LEU A 228 11.16 -22.44 11.12
C LEU A 228 11.08 -20.91 11.26
N PRO A 229 12.20 -20.22 11.56
CA PRO A 229 12.22 -18.76 11.55
C PRO A 229 11.94 -18.21 10.16
N ILE A 230 11.16 -17.15 10.07
CA ILE A 230 10.73 -16.52 8.82
C ILE A 230 11.21 -15.07 8.75
N VAL A 231 11.90 -14.75 7.65
CA VAL A 231 12.23 -13.38 7.26
C VAL A 231 11.24 -12.92 6.19
N SER A 232 10.51 -11.85 6.49
CA SER A 232 9.67 -11.17 5.49
C SER A 232 10.51 -10.20 4.67
N GLY A 233 10.49 -10.37 3.35
CA GLY A 233 11.12 -9.49 2.36
C GLY A 233 10.10 -9.04 1.33
N VAL A 234 9.01 -8.43 1.80
CA VAL A 234 7.86 -8.06 0.98
C VAL A 234 7.86 -6.55 0.73
N GLY A 235 7.92 -6.14 -0.53
CA GLY A 235 7.83 -4.73 -0.91
C GLY A 235 9.11 -3.93 -0.75
N HIS A 236 8.95 -2.66 -0.37
CA HIS A 236 9.98 -1.67 -0.06
C HIS A 236 9.91 -1.22 1.42
N GLU A 237 10.80 -0.31 1.80
CA GLU A 237 10.91 0.21 3.17
C GLU A 237 9.59 0.74 3.74
N THR A 238 8.77 1.39 2.91
CA THR A 238 7.46 1.97 3.29
C THR A 238 6.31 0.96 3.32
N ASP A 239 6.50 -0.23 2.76
CA ASP A 239 5.45 -1.23 2.62
C ASP A 239 5.38 -2.05 3.91
N PHE A 240 4.25 -1.98 4.62
CA PHE A 240 4.00 -2.79 5.82
C PHE A 240 2.79 -3.68 5.61
N THR A 241 2.98 -4.97 5.80
CA THR A 241 1.95 -5.99 5.72
C THR A 241 1.75 -6.68 7.07
N ILE A 242 0.62 -7.35 7.27
CA ILE A 242 0.38 -8.16 8.47
C ILE A 242 1.48 -9.21 8.65
N CYS A 243 1.90 -9.83 7.54
CA CYS A 243 3.00 -10.78 7.53
C CYS A 243 4.28 -10.21 8.15
N ASP A 244 4.63 -8.95 7.88
CA ASP A 244 5.83 -8.31 8.44
C ASP A 244 5.79 -8.18 9.96
N PHE A 245 4.60 -7.96 10.53
CA PHE A 245 4.43 -7.84 11.97
C PHE A 245 4.54 -9.19 12.68
N VAL A 246 4.03 -10.26 12.05
CA VAL A 246 4.08 -11.62 12.60
C VAL A 246 5.45 -12.28 12.41
N ALA A 247 6.13 -12.02 11.30
CA ALA A 247 7.41 -12.62 10.99
C ALA A 247 8.48 -12.33 12.06
N ASP A 248 9.45 -13.24 12.18
CA ASP A 248 10.51 -13.14 13.16
C ASP A 248 11.43 -11.96 12.85
N VAL A 249 11.74 -11.74 11.57
CA VAL A 249 12.51 -10.59 11.08
C VAL A 249 11.83 -9.96 9.86
N ARG A 250 11.71 -8.64 9.88
CA ARG A 250 11.35 -7.86 8.69
C ARG A 250 12.61 -7.34 7.99
N ALA A 251 12.64 -7.44 6.67
CA ALA A 251 13.57 -6.75 5.81
C ALA A 251 12.82 -5.86 4.81
N PRO A 252 13.37 -4.68 4.46
CA PRO A 252 12.68 -3.73 3.59
C PRO A 252 12.56 -4.18 2.14
N THR A 253 13.36 -5.16 1.68
CA THR A 253 13.34 -5.67 0.29
C THR A 253 13.70 -7.16 0.27
N PRO A 254 13.36 -7.90 -0.81
CA PRO A 254 13.81 -9.28 -1.00
C PRO A 254 15.34 -9.45 -0.88
N THR A 255 16.11 -8.54 -1.48
CA THR A 255 17.58 -8.53 -1.40
C THR A 255 18.06 -8.33 0.03
N ALA A 256 17.44 -7.41 0.79
CA ALA A 256 17.78 -7.21 2.19
C ALA A 256 17.43 -8.43 3.03
N ALA A 257 16.33 -9.13 2.74
CA ALA A 257 15.97 -10.37 3.40
C ALA A 257 17.03 -11.46 3.17
N ALA A 258 17.51 -11.60 1.94
CA ALA A 258 18.61 -12.51 1.61
C ALA A 258 19.90 -12.18 2.40
N ALA A 259 20.24 -10.90 2.52
CA ALA A 259 21.41 -10.46 3.27
C ALA A 259 21.30 -10.72 4.79
N ARG A 260 20.09 -10.88 5.35
CA ARG A 260 19.89 -11.20 6.78
C ARG A 260 20.23 -12.65 7.12
N VAL A 261 20.15 -13.54 6.14
CA VAL A 261 20.40 -14.99 6.33
C VAL A 261 21.72 -15.45 5.72
N ALA A 262 22.43 -14.55 5.04
CA ALA A 262 23.75 -14.77 4.48
C ALA A 262 24.73 -13.70 5.04
N PRO A 263 25.37 -13.99 6.19
CA PRO A 263 26.49 -13.24 6.75
C PRO A 263 27.54 -12.79 5.73
#